data_AF-A0A959NLH4-F1
#
_entry.id   AF-A0A959NLH4-F1
#
_cell.length_a   1.000
_cell.length_b   1.000
_cell.length_c   1.000
_cell.angle_alpha   90.00
_cell.angle_beta   90.00
_cell.angle_gamma   90.00
#
_symmetry.space_group_name_H-M   'P 1'
#
loop_
_entity.id
_entity.type
_entity.pdbx_description
1 polymer ?
#
loop_
_entity_poly.entity_id
_entity_poly.type
_entity_poly.pdbx_seq_one_letter_code
_entity_poly.pdbx_strand_id
1 'polypeptide(L)'
;NINRVIVLIDDLDRCNPDTIISTLEAIKLFLFVDKSIFIISADERLINYAVKQKFPELPSTDYDVSKDYVEKLIHFPIRIPSMSESEYETYINLLFSKLHLKITEFDELTYKVFNASRKDGDILNSKLNSENISDLISKVPEELKQDLILSKQINPILVSILSGNPRQCKRFLNMLMIRLNMAKSKGIELKKNVLAKLMLLEYFKTESFNKLVKTSYEDDDNILKRIENTQDNEEHLDDSFDGWKNDV
;
A
#
# COMPACT_ATOMS: atom_id res chain seq x y z
N ASN A 1 -37.79 -2.66 -22.74
CA ASN A 1 -37.52 -1.33 -22.15
C ASN A 1 -36.30 -1.40 -21.25
N ILE A 2 -35.28 -0.59 -21.54
CA ILE A 2 -34.11 -0.43 -20.67
C ILE A 2 -34.48 0.59 -19.59
N ASN A 3 -34.43 0.18 -18.33
CA ASN A 3 -34.83 1.04 -17.21
C ASN A 3 -33.72 2.00 -16.76
N ARG A 4 -32.45 1.65 -17.01
CA ARG A 4 -31.27 2.43 -16.65
C ARG A 4 -30.07 1.96 -17.46
N VAL A 5 -29.20 2.89 -17.84
CA VAL A 5 -27.88 2.62 -18.42
C VAL A 5 -26.82 3.04 -17.41
N ILE A 6 -25.90 2.14 -17.09
CA ILE A 6 -24.77 2.42 -16.20
C ILE A 6 -23.50 2.25 -17.03
N VAL A 7 -22.68 3.30 -17.09
CA VAL A 7 -21.40 3.32 -17.79
C VAL A 7 -20.29 3.40 -16.75
N LEU A 8 -19.44 2.37 -16.71
CA LEU A 8 -18.26 2.31 -15.85
C LEU A 8 -17.04 2.71 -16.67
N ILE A 9 -16.29 3.69 -16.20
CA ILE A 9 -15.08 4.20 -16.85
C ILE A 9 -13.95 4.08 -15.84
N ASP A 10 -13.04 3.14 -16.08
CA ASP A 10 -11.92 2.86 -15.17
C ASP A 10 -10.59 3.30 -15.77
N ASP A 11 -9.63 3.64 -14.90
CA ASP A 11 -8.28 4.10 -15.25
C ASP A 11 -8.27 5.26 -16.28
N LEU A 12 -9.26 6.18 -16.23
CA LEU A 12 -9.35 7.31 -17.17
C LEU A 12 -8.08 8.17 -17.18
N ASP A 13 -7.46 8.32 -16.01
CA ASP A 13 -6.21 9.05 -15.79
C ASP A 13 -4.96 8.42 -16.45
N ARG A 14 -5.07 7.21 -17.03
CA ARG A 14 -3.99 6.61 -17.83
C ARG A 14 -3.99 7.02 -19.29
N CYS A 15 -5.08 7.64 -19.75
CA CYS A 15 -5.16 8.18 -21.09
C CYS A 15 -4.29 9.44 -21.22
N ASN A 16 -3.98 9.81 -22.46
CA ASN A 16 -3.35 11.12 -22.69
C ASN A 16 -4.34 12.26 -22.35
N PRO A 17 -3.84 13.46 -22.04
CA PRO A 17 -4.68 14.60 -21.66
C PRO A 17 -5.81 14.90 -22.65
N ASP A 18 -5.54 14.86 -23.96
CA ASP A 18 -6.57 15.12 -24.98
C ASP A 18 -7.73 14.11 -24.91
N THR A 19 -7.40 12.82 -24.77
CA THR A 19 -8.38 11.74 -24.66
C THR A 19 -9.18 11.85 -23.37
N ILE A 20 -8.54 12.22 -22.25
CA ILE A 20 -9.22 12.48 -20.99
C ILE A 20 -10.30 13.56 -21.20
N ILE A 21 -9.93 14.69 -21.79
CA ILE A 21 -10.88 15.79 -21.96
C ILE A 21 -11.98 15.45 -22.97
N SER A 22 -11.65 14.86 -24.12
CA SER A 22 -12.67 14.45 -25.09
C SER A 22 -13.67 13.45 -24.48
N THR A 23 -13.20 12.57 -23.60
CA THR A 23 -14.07 11.63 -22.88
C THR A 23 -14.97 12.37 -21.89
N LEU A 24 -14.44 13.30 -21.10
CA LEU A 24 -15.22 14.12 -20.17
C LEU A 24 -16.26 15.00 -20.89
N GLU A 25 -15.90 15.58 -22.04
CA GLU A 25 -16.82 16.34 -22.89
C GLU A 25 -17.93 15.47 -23.47
N ALA A 26 -17.61 14.25 -23.90
CA ALA A 26 -18.60 13.29 -24.36
C ALA A 26 -19.57 12.91 -23.23
N ILE A 27 -19.06 12.59 -22.03
CA ILE A 27 -19.89 12.27 -20.85
C ILE A 27 -20.82 13.45 -20.54
N LYS A 28 -20.32 14.68 -20.58
CA LYS A 28 -21.10 15.90 -20.32
C LYS A 28 -22.39 15.97 -21.14
N LEU A 29 -22.36 15.53 -22.40
CA LEU A 29 -23.54 15.52 -23.28
C LEU A 29 -24.64 14.57 -22.79
N PHE A 30 -24.27 13.53 -22.04
CA PHE A 30 -25.18 12.52 -21.53
C PHE A 30 -25.54 12.69 -20.04
N LEU A 31 -24.94 13.63 -19.32
CA LEU A 31 -25.23 13.88 -17.90
C LEU A 31 -26.69 14.29 -17.65
N PHE A 32 -27.35 14.89 -18.64
CA PHE A 32 -28.76 15.30 -18.56
C PHE A 32 -29.73 14.27 -19.18
N VAL A 33 -29.24 13.15 -19.68
CA VAL A 33 -30.10 12.10 -20.24
C VAL A 33 -30.65 11.26 -19.10
N ASP A 34 -31.97 11.27 -18.96
CA ASP A 34 -32.66 10.50 -17.94
C ASP A 34 -32.23 9.03 -17.92
N LYS A 35 -32.10 8.49 -16.71
CA LYS A 35 -31.77 7.07 -16.46
C LYS A 35 -30.36 6.67 -16.94
N SER A 36 -29.44 7.63 -17.09
CA SER A 36 -28.02 7.37 -17.35
C SER A 36 -27.18 7.63 -16.11
N ILE A 37 -26.28 6.72 -15.76
CA ILE A 37 -25.33 6.87 -14.65
C ILE A 37 -23.93 6.62 -15.19
N PHE A 38 -23.01 7.54 -14.88
CA PHE A 38 -21.60 7.41 -15.18
C PHE A 38 -20.82 7.25 -13.87
N ILE A 39 -19.99 6.21 -13.78
CA ILE A 39 -19.09 5.99 -12.66
C ILE A 39 -17.68 6.06 -13.23
N ILE A 40 -16.88 6.98 -12.71
CA ILE A 40 -15.51 7.24 -13.18
C ILE A 40 -14.55 6.94 -12.03
N SER A 41 -13.59 6.04 -12.26
CA SER A 41 -12.44 5.83 -11.39
C SER A 41 -11.19 6.40 -12.06
N ALA A 42 -10.57 7.38 -11.39
CA ALA A 42 -9.38 8.09 -11.87
C ALA A 42 -8.67 8.80 -10.71
N ASP A 43 -7.36 9.06 -10.85
CA ASP A 43 -6.66 10.03 -10.01
C ASP A 43 -7.06 11.47 -10.38
N GLU A 44 -7.77 12.13 -9.46
CA GLU A 44 -8.23 13.52 -9.59
C GLU A 44 -7.10 14.49 -9.99
N ARG A 45 -5.86 14.24 -9.55
CA ARG A 45 -4.71 15.11 -9.86
C ARG A 45 -4.34 15.06 -11.35
N LEU A 46 -4.39 13.88 -11.96
CA LEU A 46 -4.10 13.70 -13.38
C LEU A 46 -5.22 14.26 -14.25
N ILE A 47 -6.48 14.13 -13.81
CA ILE A 47 -7.60 14.79 -14.46
C ILE A 47 -7.43 16.31 -14.41
N ASN A 48 -7.13 16.89 -13.24
CA ASN A 48 -6.88 18.32 -13.10
C ASN A 48 -5.73 18.80 -13.99
N TYR A 49 -4.63 18.04 -14.04
CA TYR A 49 -3.51 18.32 -14.93
C TYR A 49 -3.94 18.39 -16.41
N ALA A 50 -4.72 17.40 -16.88
CA ALA A 50 -5.22 17.38 -18.24
C ALA A 50 -6.11 18.59 -18.55
N VAL A 51 -6.96 19.01 -17.59
CA VAL A 51 -7.83 20.18 -17.74
C VAL A 51 -7.00 21.46 -17.85
N LYS A 52 -5.99 21.64 -16.99
CA LYS A 52 -5.10 22.82 -17.02
C LYS A 52 -4.32 22.93 -18.33
N GLN A 53 -3.96 21.80 -18.94
CA GLN A 53 -3.27 21.80 -20.23
C GLN A 53 -4.17 22.29 -21.37
N LYS A 54 -5.46 21.93 -21.35
CA LYS A 54 -6.41 22.36 -22.39
C LYS A 54 -6.95 23.78 -22.17
N PHE A 55 -7.12 24.18 -20.90
CA PHE A 55 -7.64 25.49 -20.49
C PHE A 55 -6.62 26.19 -19.60
N PRO A 56 -5.57 26.81 -20.17
CA PRO A 56 -4.56 27.52 -19.40
C PRO A 56 -5.18 28.69 -18.64
N GLU A 57 -4.72 28.90 -17.40
CA GLU A 57 -5.20 29.97 -16.52
C GLU A 57 -4.93 31.35 -17.15
N LEU A 58 -5.91 32.25 -17.06
CA LEU A 58 -5.71 33.64 -17.44
C LEU A 58 -4.76 34.29 -16.43
N PRO A 59 -3.69 34.98 -16.86
CA PRO A 59 -2.81 35.67 -15.93
C PRO A 59 -3.63 36.74 -15.23
N SER A 60 -3.60 36.76 -13.88
CA SER A 60 -4.26 37.70 -12.94
C SER A 60 -5.55 37.27 -12.22
N THR A 61 -5.92 35.98 -12.23
CA THR A 61 -6.99 35.47 -11.36
C THR A 61 -6.50 34.30 -10.50
N ASP A 62 -6.71 34.32 -9.18
CA ASP A 62 -6.50 33.20 -8.24
C ASP A 62 -7.49 32.02 -8.47
N TYR A 63 -8.02 31.88 -9.69
CA TYR A 63 -9.09 30.93 -10.02
C TYR A 63 -8.52 29.62 -10.55
N ASP A 64 -8.81 28.52 -9.88
CA ASP A 64 -8.42 27.17 -10.33
C ASP A 64 -9.47 26.61 -11.30
N VAL A 65 -9.32 26.94 -12.59
CA VAL A 65 -10.21 26.50 -13.68
C VAL A 65 -10.40 24.98 -13.70
N SER A 66 -9.39 24.22 -13.25
CA SER A 66 -9.46 22.76 -13.25
C SER A 66 -10.46 22.21 -12.23
N LYS A 67 -10.49 22.79 -11.02
CA LYS A 67 -11.42 22.38 -9.97
C LYS A 67 -12.87 22.66 -10.37
N ASP A 68 -13.13 23.86 -10.89
CA ASP A 68 -14.48 24.22 -11.35
C ASP A 68 -14.99 23.32 -12.46
N TYR A 69 -14.10 22.93 -13.37
CA TYR A 69 -14.44 22.05 -14.48
C TYR A 69 -14.84 20.67 -13.96
N VAL A 70 -14.04 20.09 -13.06
CA VAL A 70 -14.33 18.79 -12.45
C VAL A 70 -15.58 18.83 -11.59
N GLU A 71 -15.77 19.87 -10.77
CA GLU A 71 -16.95 20.02 -9.91
C GLU A 71 -18.26 20.09 -10.72
N LYS A 72 -18.24 20.74 -11.90
CA LYS A 72 -19.39 20.80 -12.81
C LYS A 72 -19.73 19.47 -13.49
N LEU A 73 -18.78 18.54 -13.58
CA LEU A 73 -18.97 17.24 -14.22
C LEU A 73 -19.27 16.13 -13.21
N ILE A 74 -18.61 16.17 -12.05
CA ILE A 74 -18.68 15.13 -11.02
C ILE A 74 -19.72 15.52 -9.99
N HIS A 75 -20.94 14.99 -10.14
CA HIS A 75 -22.02 15.26 -9.19
C HIS A 75 -21.76 14.69 -7.78
N PHE A 76 -21.07 13.55 -7.69
CA PHE A 76 -20.83 12.85 -6.42
C PHE A 76 -19.38 12.33 -6.36
N PRO A 77 -18.44 13.10 -5.78
CA PRO A 77 -17.06 12.64 -5.61
C PRO A 77 -16.97 11.64 -4.45
N ILE A 78 -16.46 10.44 -4.73
CA ILE A 78 -16.12 9.44 -3.71
C ILE A 78 -14.60 9.31 -3.68
N ARG A 79 -13.97 9.78 -2.61
CA ARG A 79 -12.53 9.63 -2.39
C ARG A 79 -12.28 8.44 -1.48
N ILE A 80 -11.50 7.46 -1.97
CA ILE A 80 -11.12 6.30 -1.17
C ILE A 80 -10.06 6.75 -0.15
N PRO A 81 -10.30 6.60 1.17
CA PRO A 81 -9.31 6.98 2.18
C PRO A 81 -8.11 6.03 2.16
N SER A 82 -6.98 6.51 2.67
CA SER A 82 -5.85 5.62 2.99
C SER A 82 -6.24 4.65 4.10
N MET A 83 -5.66 3.45 4.05
CA MET A 83 -5.85 2.46 5.12
C MET A 83 -5.16 2.92 6.40
N SER A 84 -5.85 2.76 7.52
CA SER A 84 -5.30 2.85 8.87
C SER A 84 -4.29 1.73 9.14
N GLU A 85 -3.52 1.86 10.22
CA GLU A 85 -2.53 0.85 10.62
C GLU A 85 -3.14 -0.53 10.85
N SER A 86 -4.34 -0.61 11.43
CA SER A 86 -5.06 -1.85 11.68
C SER A 86 -5.60 -2.50 10.41
N GLU A 87 -6.11 -1.69 9.48
CA GLU A 87 -6.54 -2.17 8.16
C GLU A 87 -5.36 -2.68 7.35
N TYR A 88 -4.21 -2.02 7.46
CA TYR A 88 -2.98 -2.42 6.78
C TYR A 88 -2.44 -3.75 7.33
N GLU A 89 -2.43 -3.92 8.66
CA GLU A 89 -2.05 -5.18 9.31
C GLU A 89 -2.96 -6.32 8.83
N THR A 90 -4.27 -6.07 8.85
CA THR A 90 -5.29 -7.03 8.38
C THR A 90 -5.08 -7.38 6.91
N TYR A 91 -4.80 -6.38 6.07
CA TYR A 91 -4.51 -6.57 4.65
C TYR A 91 -3.27 -7.45 4.42
N ILE A 92 -2.16 -7.17 5.10
CA ILE A 92 -0.93 -7.98 5.03
C ILE A 92 -1.23 -9.42 5.48
N ASN A 93 -1.95 -9.57 6.60
CA ASN A 93 -2.25 -10.86 7.18
C ASN A 93 -3.16 -11.70 6.26
N LEU A 94 -4.12 -11.07 5.58
CA LEU A 94 -4.91 -11.72 4.53
C LEU A 94 -4.05 -12.11 3.32
N LEU A 95 -3.07 -11.30 2.91
CA LEU A 95 -2.15 -11.66 1.84
C LEU A 95 -1.29 -12.87 2.21
N PHE A 96 -0.75 -12.93 3.43
CA PHE A 96 -0.02 -14.11 3.91
C PHE A 96 -0.93 -15.33 4.06
N SER A 97 -2.15 -15.14 4.55
CA SER A 97 -3.15 -16.21 4.63
C SER A 97 -3.47 -16.77 3.26
N LYS A 98 -3.61 -15.92 2.23
CA LYS A 98 -3.81 -16.34 0.85
C LYS A 98 -2.64 -17.14 0.27
N LEU A 99 -1.42 -16.90 0.75
CA LEU A 99 -0.22 -17.62 0.31
C LEU A 99 -0.18 -19.05 0.88
N HIS A 100 -0.61 -19.22 2.13
CA HIS A 100 -0.43 -20.45 2.90
C HIS A 100 -1.68 -21.33 3.00
N LEU A 101 -2.87 -20.76 2.86
CA LEU A 101 -4.14 -21.47 2.99
C LEU A 101 -4.68 -21.92 1.64
N LYS A 102 -5.50 -22.97 1.65
CA LYS A 102 -6.29 -23.35 0.48
C LYS A 102 -7.38 -22.32 0.21
N ILE A 103 -7.83 -22.23 -1.05
CA ILE A 103 -8.87 -21.26 -1.47
C ILE A 103 -10.12 -21.32 -0.58
N THR A 104 -10.59 -22.51 -0.22
CA THR A 104 -11.78 -22.71 0.63
C THR A 104 -11.57 -22.20 2.06
N GLU A 105 -10.39 -22.44 2.64
CA GLU A 105 -10.05 -21.98 3.99
C GLU A 105 -9.86 -20.47 4.02
N PHE A 106 -9.28 -19.90 2.96
CA PHE A 106 -9.09 -18.47 2.80
C PHE A 106 -10.42 -17.72 2.64
N ASP A 107 -11.35 -18.26 1.85
CA ASP A 107 -12.68 -17.68 1.68
C ASP A 107 -13.47 -17.71 3.00
N GLU A 108 -13.39 -18.81 3.75
CA GLU A 108 -13.99 -18.93 5.09
C GLU A 108 -13.39 -17.90 6.07
N LEU A 109 -12.06 -17.77 6.10
CA LEU A 109 -11.37 -16.76 6.91
C LEU A 109 -11.86 -15.36 6.57
N THR A 110 -11.87 -15.01 5.27
CA THR A 110 -12.28 -13.68 4.79
C THR A 110 -13.72 -13.38 5.20
N TYR A 111 -14.62 -14.35 5.07
CA TYR A 111 -16.01 -14.22 5.51
C TYR A 111 -16.13 -14.00 7.02
N LYS A 112 -15.37 -14.75 7.83
CA LYS A 112 -15.38 -14.58 9.29
C LYS A 112 -14.83 -13.23 9.72
N VAL A 113 -13.70 -12.81 9.15
CA VAL A 113 -13.10 -11.49 9.40
C VAL A 113 -14.11 -10.39 9.05
N PHE A 114 -14.69 -10.43 7.84
CA PHE A 114 -15.69 -9.45 7.41
C PHE A 114 -16.93 -9.37 8.32
N ASN A 115 -17.43 -10.50 8.79
CA ASN A 115 -18.60 -10.51 9.68
C ASN A 115 -18.28 -10.08 11.11
N ALA A 116 -17.08 -10.36 11.60
CA ALA A 116 -16.61 -9.83 12.88
C ALA A 116 -16.58 -8.29 12.82
N SER A 117 -16.12 -7.71 11.71
CA SER A 117 -16.11 -6.26 11.49
C SER A 117 -17.50 -5.62 11.55
N ARG A 118 -18.56 -6.35 11.20
CA ARG A 118 -19.94 -5.82 11.24
C ARG A 118 -20.57 -5.88 12.63
N LYS A 119 -20.16 -6.82 13.49
CA LYS A 119 -20.76 -7.02 14.81
C LYS A 119 -20.36 -5.93 15.81
N ASP A 120 -19.14 -5.42 15.72
CA ASP A 120 -18.64 -4.38 16.62
C ASP A 120 -19.12 -2.96 16.24
N GLY A 121 -19.92 -2.82 15.17
CA GLY A 121 -20.41 -1.52 14.69
C GLY A 121 -19.31 -0.64 14.08
N ASP A 122 -18.05 -1.07 14.17
CA ASP A 122 -16.88 -0.40 13.64
C ASP A 122 -16.10 -1.37 12.72
N ILE A 123 -16.31 -1.20 11.42
CA ILE A 123 -15.66 -1.99 10.36
C ILE A 123 -14.12 -1.89 10.49
N LEU A 124 -13.62 -0.80 11.07
CA LEU A 124 -12.19 -0.47 11.16
C LEU A 124 -11.44 -1.21 12.27
N ASN A 125 -12.16 -1.88 13.19
CA ASN A 125 -11.57 -2.50 14.38
C ASN A 125 -11.50 -4.04 14.34
N SER A 126 -12.06 -4.68 13.32
CA SER A 126 -11.87 -6.11 13.08
C SER A 126 -10.47 -6.37 12.55
N LYS A 127 -9.54 -6.54 13.49
CA LYS A 127 -8.15 -6.83 13.18
C LYS A 127 -8.03 -8.31 12.87
N LEU A 128 -7.33 -8.70 11.80
CA LEU A 128 -6.77 -10.06 11.71
C LEU A 128 -5.32 -9.95 12.20
N ASN A 129 -4.93 -10.73 13.20
CA ASN A 129 -3.58 -10.72 13.75
C ASN A 129 -3.14 -12.14 14.17
N SER A 130 -1.90 -12.26 14.64
CA SER A 130 -1.34 -13.55 15.09
C SER A 130 -2.08 -14.17 16.28
N GLU A 131 -2.77 -13.37 17.08
CA GLU A 131 -3.43 -13.78 18.33
C GLU A 131 -4.85 -14.31 18.08
N ASN A 132 -5.56 -13.77 17.09
CA ASN A 132 -6.96 -14.15 16.80
C ASN A 132 -7.12 -15.14 15.65
N ILE A 133 -6.07 -15.39 14.85
CA ILE A 133 -6.19 -16.32 13.72
C ILE A 133 -6.50 -17.75 14.19
N SER A 134 -6.07 -18.15 15.40
CA SER A 134 -6.37 -19.45 15.99
C SER A 134 -7.85 -19.65 16.30
N ASP A 135 -8.57 -18.56 16.57
CA ASP A 135 -10.01 -18.62 16.84
C ASP A 135 -10.81 -18.68 15.52
N LEU A 136 -10.20 -18.23 14.42
CA LEU A 136 -10.83 -18.16 13.10
C LEU A 136 -10.62 -19.44 12.28
N ILE A 137 -9.48 -20.12 12.46
CA ILE A 137 -9.10 -21.32 11.70
C ILE A 137 -8.60 -22.43 12.64
N SER A 138 -9.13 -23.65 12.48
CA SER A 138 -8.81 -24.79 13.33
C SER A 138 -7.37 -25.30 13.23
N LYS A 139 -6.69 -25.08 12.10
CA LYS A 139 -5.29 -25.48 11.88
C LYS A 139 -4.52 -24.38 11.14
N VAL A 140 -3.75 -23.60 11.89
CA VAL A 140 -2.90 -22.55 11.34
C VAL A 140 -1.53 -23.14 10.99
N PRO A 141 -1.08 -23.09 9.72
CA PRO A 141 0.27 -23.52 9.35
C PRO A 141 1.36 -22.74 10.12
N GLU A 142 2.45 -23.39 10.49
CA GLU A 142 3.54 -22.73 11.22
C GLU A 142 4.20 -21.61 10.39
N GLU A 143 4.34 -21.80 9.07
CA GLU A 143 4.83 -20.75 8.17
C GLU A 143 3.92 -19.52 8.17
N LEU A 144 2.59 -19.72 8.25
CA LEU A 144 1.65 -18.62 8.36
C LEU A 144 1.80 -17.88 9.70
N LYS A 145 1.97 -18.60 10.82
CA LYS A 145 2.21 -17.95 12.13
C LYS A 145 3.46 -17.08 12.11
N GLN A 146 4.56 -17.57 11.53
CA GLN A 146 5.80 -16.79 11.39
C GLN A 146 5.57 -15.52 10.55
N ASP A 147 4.80 -15.64 9.48
CA ASP A 147 4.49 -14.51 8.59
C ASP A 147 3.58 -13.46 9.25
N LEU A 148 2.65 -13.88 10.11
CA LEU A 148 1.83 -12.95 10.90
C LEU A 148 2.66 -12.23 11.98
N ILE A 149 3.62 -12.92 12.61
CA ILE A 149 4.55 -12.30 13.55
C ILE A 149 5.43 -11.27 12.83
N LEU A 150 5.95 -11.63 11.66
CA LEU A 150 6.69 -10.69 10.80
C LEU A 150 5.84 -9.48 10.45
N SER A 151 4.59 -9.70 10.01
CA SER A 151 3.63 -8.64 9.68
C SER A 151 3.53 -7.62 10.82
N LYS A 152 3.29 -8.08 12.05
CA LYS A 152 3.22 -7.23 13.26
C LYS A 152 4.49 -6.38 13.46
N GLN A 153 5.67 -6.92 13.14
CA GLN A 153 6.95 -6.22 13.28
C GLN A 153 7.18 -5.15 12.20
N ILE A 154 6.78 -5.42 10.96
CA ILE A 154 7.05 -4.52 9.83
C ILE A 154 5.90 -3.51 9.59
N ASN A 155 4.69 -3.79 10.10
CA ASN A 155 3.50 -2.99 9.85
C ASN A 155 3.64 -1.51 10.26
N PRO A 156 4.14 -1.15 11.46
CA PRO A 156 4.24 0.26 11.86
C PRO A 156 5.17 1.08 10.94
N ILE A 157 6.23 0.43 10.46
CA ILE A 157 7.21 1.03 9.54
C ILE A 157 6.61 1.12 8.13
N LEU A 158 5.95 0.06 7.67
CA LEU A 158 5.29 0.07 6.36
C LEU A 158 4.19 1.14 6.28
N VAL A 159 3.37 1.28 7.32
CA VAL A 159 2.23 2.22 7.32
C VAL A 159 2.73 3.66 7.34
N SER A 160 3.67 3.98 8.24
CA SER A 160 4.22 5.34 8.35
C SER A 160 4.87 5.79 7.03
N ILE A 161 5.55 4.89 6.33
CA ILE A 161 6.31 5.26 5.14
C ILE A 161 5.49 5.11 3.83
N LEU A 162 4.63 4.09 3.70
CA LEU A 162 3.81 3.87 2.50
C LEU A 162 2.48 4.62 2.52
N SER A 163 2.22 5.41 3.56
CA SER A 163 1.01 6.25 3.73
C SER A 163 -0.30 5.48 3.52
N GLY A 164 -0.32 4.20 3.92
CA GLY A 164 -1.49 3.33 3.78
C GLY A 164 -1.81 2.87 2.35
N ASN A 165 -0.89 2.97 1.37
CA ASN A 165 -1.14 2.53 -0.02
C ASN A 165 -1.09 0.98 -0.16
N PRO A 166 -2.23 0.31 -0.46
CA PRO A 166 -2.28 -1.16 -0.54
C PRO A 166 -1.44 -1.74 -1.69
N ARG A 167 -1.37 -1.02 -2.83
CA ARG A 167 -0.63 -1.48 -4.02
C ARG A 167 0.87 -1.53 -3.73
N GLN A 168 1.39 -0.50 -3.06
CA GLN A 168 2.80 -0.47 -2.69
C GLN A 168 3.14 -1.53 -1.64
N CYS A 169 2.24 -1.75 -0.66
CA CYS A 169 2.35 -2.85 0.30
C CYS A 169 2.55 -4.20 -0.40
N LYS A 170 1.62 -4.54 -1.29
CA LYS A 170 1.66 -5.81 -2.02
C LYS A 170 2.91 -5.91 -2.89
N ARG A 171 3.34 -4.81 -3.50
CA ARG A 171 4.59 -4.77 -4.28
C ARG A 171 5.82 -5.07 -3.41
N PHE A 172 5.90 -4.48 -2.22
CA PHE A 172 6.95 -4.75 -1.25
C PHE A 172 6.98 -6.23 -0.85
N LEU A 173 5.83 -6.79 -0.45
CA LEU A 173 5.72 -8.19 -0.04
C LEU A 173 6.06 -9.15 -1.20
N ASN A 174 5.58 -8.87 -2.41
CA ASN A 174 5.93 -9.65 -3.59
C ASN A 174 7.44 -9.62 -3.85
N MET A 175 8.08 -8.44 -3.73
CA MET A 175 9.53 -8.32 -3.88
C MET A 175 10.28 -9.13 -2.81
N LEU A 176 9.80 -9.12 -1.56
CA LEU A 176 10.37 -9.91 -0.47
C LEU A 176 10.31 -11.41 -0.81
N MET A 177 9.15 -11.89 -1.26
CA MET A 177 8.98 -13.29 -1.65
C MET A 177 9.85 -13.68 -2.84
N ILE A 178 9.96 -12.82 -3.86
CA ILE A 178 10.83 -13.05 -5.02
C ILE A 178 12.28 -13.17 -4.58
N ARG A 179 12.78 -12.26 -3.73
CA ARG A 179 14.16 -12.30 -3.24
C ARG A 179 14.46 -13.54 -2.41
N LEU A 180 13.53 -13.97 -1.54
CA LEU A 180 13.66 -15.22 -0.80
C LEU A 180 13.74 -16.43 -1.73
N ASN A 181 12.89 -16.49 -2.75
CA ASN A 181 12.88 -17.58 -3.72
C ASN A 181 14.16 -17.60 -4.57
N MET A 182 14.68 -16.42 -4.96
CA MET A 182 15.97 -16.29 -5.66
C MET A 182 17.16 -16.73 -4.80
N ALA A 183 17.13 -16.47 -3.49
CA ALA A 183 18.19 -16.94 -2.59
C ALA A 183 18.13 -18.46 -2.42
N LYS A 184 16.93 -19.02 -2.19
CA LYS A 184 16.70 -20.46 -2.11
C LYS A 184 17.16 -21.20 -3.37
N SER A 185 16.92 -20.65 -4.57
CA SER A 185 17.38 -21.28 -5.82
C SER A 185 18.91 -21.29 -5.98
N LYS A 186 19.62 -20.43 -5.25
CA LYS A 186 21.10 -20.43 -5.16
C LYS A 186 21.64 -21.22 -3.96
N GLY A 187 20.78 -21.90 -3.20
CA GLY A 187 21.17 -22.61 -1.98
C GLY A 187 21.52 -21.68 -0.79
N ILE A 188 21.12 -20.41 -0.85
CA ILE A 188 21.35 -19.43 0.23
C ILE A 188 20.08 -19.33 1.07
N GLU A 189 20.21 -19.59 2.36
CA GLU A 189 19.12 -19.39 3.32
C GLU A 189 19.17 -17.98 3.90
N LEU A 190 18.11 -17.20 3.67
CA LEU A 190 17.98 -15.84 4.19
C LEU A 190 16.93 -15.79 5.30
N LYS A 191 17.27 -15.12 6.40
CA LYS A 191 16.30 -14.80 7.47
C LYS A 191 15.30 -13.76 6.94
N LYS A 192 14.03 -14.15 6.82
CA LYS A 192 12.94 -13.31 6.28
C LYS A 192 12.82 -11.95 7.00
N ASN A 193 12.91 -11.94 8.33
CA ASN A 193 12.80 -10.71 9.13
C ASN A 193 13.94 -9.73 8.85
N VAL A 194 15.18 -10.23 8.73
CA VAL A 194 16.35 -9.40 8.44
C VAL A 194 16.24 -8.83 7.03
N LEU A 195 15.88 -9.66 6.06
CA LEU A 195 15.70 -9.22 4.68
C LEU A 195 14.60 -8.16 4.55
N ALA A 196 13.46 -8.33 5.23
CA ALA A 196 12.39 -7.35 5.20
C ALA A 196 12.83 -5.99 5.77
N LYS A 197 13.55 -5.97 6.89
CA LYS A 197 14.11 -4.74 7.48
C LYS A 197 15.14 -4.08 6.57
N LEU A 198 16.05 -4.85 5.96
CA LEU A 198 17.03 -4.33 5.00
C LEU A 198 16.36 -3.78 3.75
N MET A 199 15.32 -4.42 3.25
CA MET A 199 14.54 -3.93 2.11
C MET A 199 13.81 -2.64 2.41
N LEU A 200 13.30 -2.46 3.63
CA LEU A 200 12.71 -1.19 4.06
C LEU A 200 13.77 -0.09 4.07
N LEU A 201 14.97 -0.38 4.58
CA LEU A 201 16.08 0.56 4.58
C LEU A 201 16.51 0.93 3.15
N GLU A 202 16.67 -0.07 2.27
CA GLU A 202 17.03 0.11 0.85
C GLU A 202 16.00 0.96 0.10
N TYR A 203 14.71 0.68 0.32
CA TYR A 203 13.63 1.31 -0.44
C TYR A 203 13.45 2.81 -0.09
N PHE A 204 13.76 3.22 1.15
CA PHE A 204 13.44 4.56 1.63
C PHE A 204 14.63 5.41 2.08
N LYS A 205 15.72 4.78 2.51
CA LYS A 205 16.94 5.47 2.98
C LYS A 205 18.14 4.94 2.23
N THR A 206 18.13 5.12 0.90
CA THR A 206 19.19 4.65 -0.01
C THR A 206 20.58 5.09 0.45
N GLU A 207 20.73 6.32 0.96
CA GLU A 207 22.02 6.79 1.48
C GLU A 207 22.47 6.03 2.73
N SER A 208 21.60 5.85 3.71
CA SER A 208 21.86 5.10 4.93
C SER A 208 22.11 3.62 4.66
N PHE A 209 21.38 3.04 3.70
CA PHE A 209 21.64 1.69 3.19
C PHE A 209 23.01 1.60 2.52
N ASN A 210 23.36 2.54 1.65
CA ASN A 210 24.66 2.56 0.97
C ASN A 210 25.82 2.73 1.95
N LYS A 211 25.65 3.55 3.00
CA LYS A 211 26.62 3.66 4.09
C LYS A 211 26.79 2.32 4.80
N LEU A 212 25.69 1.68 5.21
CA LEU A 212 25.73 0.36 5.85
C LEU A 212 26.45 -0.68 5.00
N VAL A 213 26.18 -0.71 3.69
CA VAL A 213 26.84 -1.62 2.76
C VAL A 213 28.33 -1.32 2.66
N LYS A 214 28.73 -0.05 2.51
CA LYS A 214 30.15 0.35 2.45
C LYS A 214 30.90 -0.04 3.72
N THR A 215 30.36 0.28 4.90
CA THR A 215 31.01 -0.06 6.17
C THR A 215 31.10 -1.56 6.37
N SER A 216 30.11 -2.34 5.89
CA SER A 216 30.18 -3.81 5.92
C SER A 216 31.25 -4.41 5.02
N TYR A 217 31.80 -3.67 4.04
CA TYR A 217 32.93 -4.10 3.23
C TYR A 217 34.29 -3.60 3.77
N GLU A 218 34.28 -2.53 4.56
CA GLU A 218 35.48 -1.88 5.10
C GLU A 218 35.89 -2.44 6.47
N ASP A 219 34.94 -2.86 7.30
CA ASP A 219 35.18 -3.53 8.59
C ASP A 219 34.94 -5.05 8.49
N ASP A 220 35.95 -5.86 8.85
CA ASP A 220 35.85 -7.34 8.96
C ASP A 220 34.85 -7.78 10.05
N ASP A 221 34.52 -6.87 10.97
CA ASP A 221 33.52 -7.06 12.01
C ASP A 221 32.14 -6.67 11.49
N ASN A 222 31.33 -7.69 11.21
CA ASN A 222 29.98 -7.61 10.65
C ASN A 222 29.11 -6.60 11.43
N ILE A 223 29.01 -5.37 10.95
CA ILE A 223 28.31 -4.24 11.59
C ILE A 223 26.84 -4.56 11.89
N LEU A 224 26.24 -5.45 11.07
CA LEU A 224 24.90 -5.97 11.27
C LEU A 224 24.78 -6.81 12.54
N LYS A 225 25.82 -7.58 12.92
CA LYS A 225 25.86 -8.30 14.20
C LYS A 225 25.96 -7.34 15.39
N ARG A 226 26.69 -6.23 15.25
CA ARG A 226 26.74 -5.20 16.30
C ARG A 226 25.35 -4.61 16.51
N ILE A 227 24.69 -4.17 15.44
CA ILE A 227 23.33 -3.61 15.48
C ILE A 227 22.28 -4.63 15.97
N GLU A 228 22.40 -5.91 15.60
CA GLU A 228 21.51 -6.99 16.08
C GLU A 228 21.67 -7.22 17.60
N ASN A 229 22.89 -7.04 18.14
CA ASN A 229 23.19 -7.21 19.57
C ASN A 229 22.92 -5.93 20.41
N THR A 230 22.86 -4.74 19.82
CA THR A 230 22.56 -3.49 20.55
C THR A 230 21.10 -3.41 21.01
N GLN A 231 20.20 -4.30 20.54
CA GLN A 231 18.84 -4.38 21.11
C GLN A 231 18.84 -4.82 22.59
N ASP A 232 19.92 -5.43 23.09
CA ASP A 232 20.05 -5.89 24.48
C ASP A 232 20.97 -5.02 25.36
N ASN A 233 21.76 -4.09 24.81
CA ASN A 233 22.61 -3.18 25.59
C ASN A 233 22.73 -1.82 24.88
N GLU A 234 22.31 -0.75 25.54
CA GLU A 234 22.45 0.66 25.13
C GLU A 234 23.93 1.13 25.14
N GLU A 235 24.85 0.42 24.49
CA GLU A 235 26.22 0.89 24.31
C GLU A 235 26.48 1.29 22.86
N HIS A 236 26.56 2.61 22.68
CA HIS A 236 27.18 3.38 21.60
C HIS A 236 27.15 2.75 20.20
N LEU A 237 26.09 3.09 19.45
CA LEU A 237 26.21 3.22 17.99
C LEU A 237 27.37 4.19 17.69
N ASP A 238 28.36 3.71 16.96
CA ASP A 238 29.49 4.46 16.43
C ASP A 238 29.04 5.79 15.80
N ASP A 239 29.80 6.88 16.02
CA ASP A 239 29.46 8.26 15.60
C ASP A 239 29.19 8.36 14.07
N SER A 240 29.58 7.32 13.30
CA SER A 240 29.28 7.14 11.88
C SER A 240 27.79 7.04 11.53
N PHE A 241 26.92 6.73 12.51
CA PHE A 241 25.46 6.58 12.33
C PHE A 241 24.63 7.76 12.85
N ASP A 242 25.22 8.85 13.33
CA ASP A 242 24.46 10.01 13.85
C ASP A 242 23.54 10.66 12.79
N GLY A 243 23.85 10.48 11.50
CA GLY A 243 22.96 10.88 10.40
C GLY A 243 21.60 10.16 10.39
N TRP A 244 21.49 9.00 11.05
CA TRP A 244 20.25 8.22 11.13
C TRP A 244 19.24 8.84 12.11
N LYS A 245 19.70 9.64 13.09
CA LYS A 245 18.84 10.38 14.01
C LYS A 245 18.23 11.64 13.38
N ASN A 246 18.92 12.21 12.40
CA ASN A 246 18.50 13.44 11.69
C ASN A 246 17.63 13.16 10.45
N ASP A 247 17.32 11.88 10.22
CA ASP A 247 16.57 11.38 9.07
C ASP A 247 15.06 11.20 9.38
N VAL A 248 14.58 11.75 10.51
CA VAL A 248 13.19 11.71 10.99
C VAL A 248 12.36 12.87 10.44
#